data_AF-A0A941XBS2-F1
#
_entry.id   AF-A0A941XBS2-F1
#
_cell.length_a   1.000
_cell.length_b   1.000
_cell.length_c   1.000
_cell.angle_alpha   90.00
_cell.angle_beta   90.00
_cell.angle_gamma   90.00
#
_symmetry.space_group_name_H-M   'P 1'
#
loop_
_entity.id
_entity.type
_entity.pdbx_description
1 polymer ?
#
loop_
_entity_poly.entity_id
_entity_poly.type
_entity_poly.pdbx_seq_one_letter_code
_entity_poly.pdbx_strand_id
1 'polypeptide(L)'
;MSIFEGFFAGIGVYGKAFQILFTRKFFGFLFFPALALVLLFWGGSWLVSFAGDGLAEIVQAKIAEWVEGISWLQWLNSTLGFLVRIVLKITYFFLFITFGGYIVLIIMSPVYSWLSERTEVYLSGKEYPFSLRQLIWEIFRGILIAFRNMIFQLLFTVFLFVCSFIPVIGLLSPVALFLVSAYFYGFSFVDYAIERKRFNVKQSVRYVNKNV
;
A
#
# COMPACT_ATOMS: atom_id res chain seq x y z
N MET A 1 21.12 -21.81 -2.99
CA MET A 1 21.45 -20.51 -3.58
C MET A 1 21.91 -19.60 -2.47
N SER A 2 23.01 -18.90 -2.66
CA SER A 2 23.36 -17.81 -1.74
C SER A 2 22.32 -16.69 -1.86
N ILE A 3 22.14 -15.88 -0.82
CA ILE A 3 21.20 -14.73 -0.82
C ILE A 3 21.50 -13.80 -2.00
N PHE A 4 22.78 -13.61 -2.33
CA PHE A 4 23.23 -12.80 -3.45
C PHE A 4 22.81 -13.38 -4.81
N GLU A 5 22.98 -14.69 -5.02
CA GLU A 5 22.53 -15.34 -6.26
C GLU A 5 21.01 -15.22 -6.45
N GLY A 6 20.24 -15.40 -5.37
CA GLY A 6 18.78 -15.24 -5.39
C GLY A 6 18.36 -13.80 -5.71
N PHE A 7 19.04 -12.81 -5.12
CA PHE A 7 18.80 -11.39 -5.37
C PHE A 7 19.03 -11.00 -6.84
N PHE A 8 20.19 -11.34 -7.40
CA PHE A 8 20.50 -11.03 -8.80
C PHE A 8 19.62 -11.80 -9.78
N ALA A 9 19.30 -13.06 -9.48
CA ALA A 9 18.35 -13.83 -10.27
C ALA A 9 16.96 -13.15 -10.28
N GLY A 10 16.47 -12.70 -9.12
CA GLY A 10 15.20 -11.99 -8.99
C GLY A 10 15.16 -10.70 -9.81
N ILE A 11 16.22 -9.90 -9.77
CA ILE A 11 16.35 -8.69 -10.60
C ILE A 11 16.31 -9.04 -12.10
N GLY A 12 17.00 -10.11 -12.50
CA GLY A 12 17.05 -10.55 -13.89
C GLY A 12 15.68 -10.95 -14.48
N VAL A 13 14.72 -11.39 -13.64
CA VAL A 13 13.37 -11.75 -14.10
C VAL A 13 12.56 -10.53 -14.55
N TYR A 14 12.80 -9.35 -13.97
CA TYR A 14 12.05 -8.13 -14.30
C TYR A 14 12.18 -7.75 -15.78
N GLY A 15 13.34 -8.01 -16.42
CA GLY A 15 13.52 -7.74 -17.85
C GLY A 15 12.57 -8.56 -18.73
N LYS A 16 12.41 -9.85 -18.42
CA LYS A 16 11.45 -10.73 -19.13
C LYS A 16 10.01 -10.34 -18.81
N ALA A 17 9.72 -10.02 -17.54
CA ALA A 17 8.38 -9.59 -17.13
C ALA A 17 7.96 -8.29 -17.84
N PHE A 18 8.89 -7.34 -18.01
CA PHE A 18 8.66 -6.10 -18.74
C PHE A 18 8.27 -6.37 -20.20
N GLN A 19 8.97 -7.28 -20.90
CA GLN A 19 8.61 -7.66 -22.27
C GLN A 19 7.20 -8.27 -22.37
N ILE A 20 6.81 -9.12 -21.41
CA ILE A 20 5.47 -9.73 -21.36
C ILE A 20 4.41 -8.64 -21.12
N LEU A 21 4.67 -7.72 -20.20
CA LEU A 21 3.74 -6.67 -19.81
C LEU A 21 3.37 -5.73 -20.97
N PHE A 22 4.33 -5.42 -21.85
CA PHE A 22 4.11 -4.59 -23.04
C PHE A 22 3.56 -5.35 -24.26
N THR A 23 3.19 -6.62 -24.10
CA THR A 23 2.48 -7.37 -25.14
C THR A 23 1.03 -6.87 -25.23
N ARG A 24 0.44 -6.84 -26.44
CA ARG A 24 -0.95 -6.36 -26.67
C ARG A 24 -2.01 -6.97 -25.75
N LYS A 25 -1.78 -8.19 -25.24
CA LYS A 25 -2.69 -8.88 -24.32
C LYS A 25 -2.69 -8.31 -22.89
N PHE A 26 -1.55 -7.79 -22.42
CA PHE A 26 -1.36 -7.40 -21.02
C PHE A 26 -1.22 -5.89 -20.79
N PHE A 27 -0.95 -5.11 -21.85
CA PHE A 27 -0.73 -3.67 -21.73
C PHE A 27 -1.87 -2.92 -21.04
N GLY A 28 -3.13 -3.31 -21.29
CA GLY A 28 -4.30 -2.71 -20.65
C GLY A 28 -4.30 -2.83 -19.12
N PHE A 29 -3.59 -3.80 -18.55
CA PHE A 29 -3.57 -4.04 -17.11
C PHE A 29 -2.73 -3.03 -16.34
N LEU A 30 -1.82 -2.31 -17.02
CA LEU A 30 -1.03 -1.23 -16.44
C LEU A 30 -1.89 -0.05 -15.94
N PHE A 31 -3.05 0.15 -16.56
CA PHE A 31 -3.92 1.28 -16.22
C PHE A 31 -4.70 1.06 -14.92
N PHE A 32 -4.99 -0.18 -14.52
CA PHE A 32 -5.81 -0.40 -13.32
C PHE A 32 -5.14 0.04 -12.02
N PRO A 33 -3.86 -0.30 -11.73
CA PRO A 33 -3.21 0.19 -10.52
C PRO A 33 -3.08 1.71 -10.50
N ALA A 34 -2.79 2.32 -11.67
CA ALA A 34 -2.69 3.78 -11.80
C ALA A 34 -4.06 4.45 -11.56
N LEU A 35 -5.12 3.91 -12.15
CA LEU A 35 -6.49 4.40 -11.96
C LEU A 35 -6.92 4.24 -10.50
N ALA A 36 -6.67 3.10 -9.87
CA ALA A 36 -6.98 2.87 -8.47
C ALA A 36 -6.26 3.89 -7.56
N LEU A 37 -4.99 4.19 -7.85
CA LEU A 37 -4.22 5.17 -7.09
C LEU A 37 -4.77 6.59 -7.26
N VAL A 38 -5.09 7.00 -8.49
CA VAL A 38 -5.70 8.31 -8.77
C VAL A 38 -7.06 8.45 -8.09
N LEU A 39 -7.91 7.42 -8.20
CA LEU A 39 -9.22 7.41 -7.56
C LEU A 39 -9.13 7.48 -6.03
N LEU A 40 -8.20 6.73 -5.43
CA LEU A 40 -7.97 6.78 -3.98
C LEU A 40 -7.45 8.16 -3.55
N PHE A 41 -6.55 8.76 -4.31
CA PHE A 41 -5.98 10.07 -4.00
C PHE A 41 -7.04 11.18 -4.11
N TRP A 42 -7.75 11.24 -5.24
CA TRP A 42 -8.80 12.23 -5.46
C TRP A 42 -9.99 12.02 -4.52
N GLY A 43 -10.49 10.79 -4.43
CA GLY A 43 -11.61 10.46 -3.58
C GLY A 43 -11.31 10.70 -2.10
N GLY A 44 -10.12 10.28 -1.64
CA GLY A 44 -9.70 10.54 -0.26
C GLY A 44 -9.46 12.02 0.03
N SER A 45 -8.85 12.76 -0.89
CA SER A 45 -8.66 14.21 -0.75
C SER A 45 -9.99 14.97 -0.69
N TRP A 46 -10.97 14.55 -1.50
CA TRP A 46 -12.32 15.10 -1.47
C TRP A 46 -13.02 14.81 -0.14
N LEU A 47 -12.99 13.56 0.33
CA LEU A 47 -13.56 13.17 1.63
C LEU A 47 -12.92 13.92 2.80
N VAL A 48 -11.60 14.09 2.78
CA VAL A 48 -10.86 14.80 3.84
C VAL A 48 -11.14 16.29 3.79
N SER A 49 -11.35 16.87 2.62
CA SER A 49 -11.77 18.27 2.50
C SER A 49 -13.17 18.45 3.07
N PHE A 50 -14.12 17.58 2.71
CA PHE A 50 -15.48 17.59 3.27
C PHE A 50 -15.48 17.43 4.80
N ALA A 51 -14.75 16.45 5.32
CA ALA A 51 -14.61 16.24 6.76
C ALA A 51 -13.89 17.41 7.44
N GLY A 52 -12.89 18.00 6.79
CA GLY A 52 -12.15 19.14 7.31
C GLY A 52 -12.96 20.42 7.35
N ASP A 53 -13.87 20.62 6.40
CA ASP A 53 -14.82 21.74 6.44
C ASP A 53 -15.81 21.56 7.60
N GLY A 54 -16.42 20.38 7.75
CA GLY A 54 -17.33 20.10 8.87
C GLY A 54 -16.66 20.20 10.25
N LEU A 55 -15.44 19.67 10.40
CA LEU A 55 -14.68 19.80 11.65
C LEU A 55 -14.23 21.24 11.92
N ALA A 56 -13.83 21.97 10.87
CA ALA A 56 -13.50 23.39 11.00
C ALA A 56 -14.72 24.18 11.48
N GLU A 57 -15.90 23.97 10.92
CA GLU A 57 -17.13 24.66 11.34
C GLU A 57 -17.45 24.41 12.82
N ILE A 58 -17.36 23.16 13.29
CA ILE A 58 -17.59 22.82 14.71
C ILE A 58 -16.59 23.52 15.62
N VAL A 59 -15.32 23.53 15.24
CA VAL A 59 -14.24 24.18 16.01
C VAL A 59 -14.46 25.69 16.02
N GLN A 60 -14.77 26.28 14.86
CA GLN A 60 -15.02 27.71 14.69
C GLN A 60 -16.22 28.19 15.49
N ALA A 61 -17.31 27.43 15.55
CA ALA A 61 -18.48 27.74 16.36
C ALA A 61 -18.13 27.83 17.86
N LYS A 62 -17.39 26.83 18.37
CA LYS A 62 -16.96 26.81 19.78
C LYS A 62 -16.01 27.96 20.14
N ILE A 63 -15.12 28.32 19.23
CA ILE A 63 -14.21 29.45 19.43
C ILE A 63 -14.95 30.77 19.36
N ALA A 64 -15.93 30.91 18.45
CA ALA A 64 -16.74 32.11 18.35
C ALA A 64 -17.49 32.42 19.66
N GLU A 65 -18.10 31.41 20.28
CA GLU A 65 -18.72 31.52 21.61
C GLU A 65 -17.70 31.91 22.69
N TRP A 66 -16.49 31.35 22.66
CA TRP A 66 -15.45 31.63 23.66
C TRP A 66 -14.84 33.04 23.54
N VAL A 67 -14.78 33.56 22.32
CA VAL A 67 -14.18 34.86 21.98
C VAL A 67 -15.23 35.98 21.93
N GLU A 68 -16.49 35.68 22.20
CA GLU A 68 -17.58 36.64 22.15
C GLU A 68 -17.30 37.85 23.06
N GLY A 69 -17.30 39.05 22.47
CA GLY A 69 -16.98 40.31 23.16
C GLY A 69 -15.50 40.73 23.14
N ILE A 70 -14.56 39.93 22.62
CA ILE A 70 -13.13 40.28 22.54
C ILE A 70 -12.69 40.48 21.07
N SER A 71 -12.74 41.72 20.59
CA SER A 71 -12.49 42.06 19.18
C SER A 71 -11.10 41.65 18.67
N TRP A 72 -10.05 41.78 19.49
CA TRP A 72 -8.68 41.45 19.08
C TRP A 72 -8.42 39.95 18.93
N LEU A 73 -9.32 39.07 19.40
CA LEU A 73 -9.19 37.61 19.30
C LEU A 73 -9.95 37.01 18.11
N GLN A 74 -10.71 37.78 17.34
CA GLN A 74 -11.52 37.26 16.23
C GLN A 74 -10.70 36.56 15.14
N TRP A 75 -9.42 36.95 14.95
CA TRP A 75 -8.51 36.27 14.00
C TRP A 75 -8.25 34.80 14.37
N LEU A 76 -8.37 34.44 15.65
CA LEU A 76 -8.15 33.09 16.16
C LEU A 76 -9.13 32.09 15.54
N ASN A 77 -10.38 32.51 15.33
CA ASN A 77 -11.43 31.68 14.76
C ASN A 77 -11.11 31.27 13.30
N SER A 78 -10.77 32.24 12.45
CA SER A 78 -10.36 31.97 11.07
C SER A 78 -9.09 31.13 11.00
N THR A 79 -8.11 31.44 11.85
CA THR A 79 -6.81 30.76 11.90
C THR A 79 -6.96 29.30 12.32
N LEU A 80 -7.74 29.01 13.38
CA LEU A 80 -7.93 27.64 13.85
C LEU A 80 -8.72 26.79 12.85
N GLY A 81 -9.75 27.34 12.19
CA GLY A 81 -10.44 26.61 11.12
C GLY A 81 -9.52 26.28 9.94
N PHE A 82 -8.67 27.22 9.54
CA PHE A 82 -7.65 26.96 8.51
C PHE A 82 -6.63 25.90 8.95
N LEU A 83 -6.16 25.96 10.19
CA LEU A 83 -5.23 24.99 10.75
C LEU A 83 -5.83 23.58 10.78
N VAL A 84 -7.09 23.43 11.20
CA VAL A 84 -7.79 22.12 11.19
C VAL A 84 -7.79 21.51 9.79
N ARG A 85 -8.16 22.30 8.77
CA ARG A 85 -8.17 21.85 7.36
C ARG A 85 -6.78 21.43 6.88
N ILE A 86 -5.75 22.21 7.19
CA ILE A 86 -4.36 21.89 6.82
C ILE A 86 -3.87 20.63 7.53
N VAL A 87 -4.06 20.52 8.84
CA VAL A 87 -3.61 19.39 9.64
C VAL A 87 -4.26 18.09 9.13
N LEU A 88 -5.55 18.11 8.80
CA LEU A 88 -6.24 16.96 8.23
C LEU A 88 -5.70 16.58 6.85
N LYS A 89 -5.46 17.56 5.96
CA LYS A 89 -4.86 17.30 4.64
C LYS A 89 -3.45 16.72 4.73
N ILE A 90 -2.61 17.27 5.61
CA ILE A 90 -1.26 16.76 5.85
C ILE A 90 -1.32 15.34 6.41
N THR A 91 -2.18 15.10 7.41
CA THR A 91 -2.35 13.77 8.02
C THR A 91 -2.79 12.76 6.98
N TYR A 92 -3.80 13.08 6.16
CA TYR A 92 -4.23 12.23 5.05
C TYR A 92 -3.10 11.94 4.06
N PHE A 93 -2.34 12.96 3.67
CA PHE A 93 -1.22 12.79 2.74
C PHE A 93 -0.15 11.83 3.28
N PHE A 94 0.20 11.95 4.57
CA PHE A 94 1.11 11.02 5.24
C PHE A 94 0.56 9.58 5.28
N LEU A 95 -0.72 9.42 5.62
CA LEU A 95 -1.38 8.10 5.61
C LEU A 95 -1.43 7.51 4.19
N PHE A 96 -1.68 8.34 3.18
CA PHE A 96 -1.74 7.92 1.79
C PHE A 96 -0.38 7.44 1.28
N ILE A 97 0.71 8.14 1.56
CA ILE A 97 2.06 7.68 1.17
C ILE A 97 2.41 6.37 1.88
N THR A 98 2.07 6.26 3.16
CA THR A 98 2.46 5.10 3.97
C THR A 98 1.64 3.85 3.62
N PHE A 99 0.33 3.99 3.50
CA PHE A 99 -0.61 2.87 3.38
C PHE A 99 -1.30 2.76 2.03
N GLY A 100 -1.29 3.81 1.21
CA GLY A 100 -2.01 3.87 -0.06
C GLY A 100 -1.64 2.72 -0.99
N GLY A 101 -0.36 2.33 -1.05
CA GLY A 101 0.07 1.18 -1.83
C GLY A 101 -0.53 -0.15 -1.35
N TYR A 102 -0.70 -0.37 -0.04
CA TYR A 102 -1.36 -1.56 0.48
C TYR A 102 -2.87 -1.57 0.20
N ILE A 103 -3.52 -0.40 0.28
CA ILE A 103 -4.92 -0.27 -0.10
C ILE A 103 -5.10 -0.60 -1.58
N VAL A 104 -4.20 -0.11 -2.44
CA VAL A 104 -4.19 -0.49 -3.86
C VAL A 104 -3.97 -1.99 -4.02
N LEU A 105 -3.02 -2.61 -3.31
CA LEU A 105 -2.80 -4.07 -3.37
C LEU A 105 -4.07 -4.86 -2.99
N ILE A 106 -4.77 -4.43 -1.94
CA ILE A 106 -6.01 -5.06 -1.47
C ILE A 106 -7.11 -4.94 -2.52
N ILE A 107 -7.35 -3.73 -3.06
CA ILE A 107 -8.38 -3.48 -4.08
C ILE A 107 -8.04 -4.22 -5.38
N MET A 108 -6.77 -4.27 -5.74
CA MET A 108 -6.27 -4.91 -6.95
C MET A 108 -6.06 -6.42 -6.82
N SER A 109 -6.25 -6.99 -5.63
CA SER A 109 -6.08 -8.43 -5.38
C SER A 109 -6.82 -9.33 -6.40
N PRO A 110 -8.08 -9.04 -6.78
CA PRO A 110 -8.77 -9.78 -7.84
C PRO A 110 -8.09 -9.70 -9.20
N VAL A 111 -7.60 -8.52 -9.56
CA VAL A 111 -6.94 -8.30 -10.84
C VAL A 111 -5.58 -9.00 -10.85
N TYR A 112 -4.83 -8.96 -9.75
CA TYR A 112 -3.54 -9.64 -9.64
C TYR A 112 -3.65 -11.16 -9.62
N SER A 113 -4.62 -11.74 -8.92
CA SER A 113 -4.89 -13.18 -8.98
C SER A 113 -5.24 -13.63 -10.41
N TRP A 114 -6.13 -12.89 -11.10
CA TRP A 114 -6.47 -13.17 -12.49
C TRP A 114 -5.27 -13.00 -13.45
N LEU A 115 -4.47 -11.94 -13.26
CA LEU A 115 -3.30 -11.67 -14.09
C LEU A 115 -2.22 -12.74 -13.91
N SER A 116 -2.02 -13.21 -12.68
CA SER A 116 -1.11 -14.33 -12.34
C SER A 116 -1.52 -15.59 -13.10
N GLU A 117 -2.81 -15.95 -13.07
CA GLU A 117 -3.35 -17.09 -13.82
C GLU A 117 -3.13 -16.98 -15.33
N ARG A 118 -3.43 -15.82 -15.92
CA ARG A 118 -3.26 -15.62 -17.37
C ARG A 118 -1.80 -15.60 -17.79
N THR A 119 -0.91 -15.10 -16.94
CA THR A 119 0.54 -15.10 -17.20
C THR A 119 1.08 -16.53 -17.14
N GLU A 120 0.62 -17.35 -16.21
CA GLU A 120 1.00 -18.77 -16.10
C GLU A 120 0.54 -19.59 -17.31
N VAL A 121 -0.70 -19.39 -17.77
CA VAL A 121 -1.21 -20.03 -19.00
C VAL A 121 -0.38 -19.60 -20.22
N TYR A 122 -0.03 -18.32 -20.30
CA TYR A 122 0.80 -17.78 -21.40
C TYR A 122 2.22 -18.38 -21.41
N LEU A 123 2.83 -18.58 -20.23
CA LEU A 123 4.20 -19.11 -20.10
C LEU A 123 4.28 -20.63 -20.21
N SER A 124 3.31 -21.35 -19.63
CA SER A 124 3.35 -22.81 -19.50
C SER A 124 2.57 -23.53 -20.60
N GLY A 125 1.67 -22.83 -21.31
CA GLY A 125 0.81 -23.40 -22.34
C GLY A 125 -0.23 -24.42 -21.83
N LYS A 126 -0.36 -24.59 -20.51
CA LYS A 126 -1.33 -25.48 -19.88
C LYS A 126 -2.57 -24.70 -19.48
N GLU A 127 -3.73 -25.15 -19.93
CA GLU A 127 -5.02 -24.59 -19.52
C GLU A 127 -5.44 -25.21 -18.18
N TYR A 128 -5.74 -24.35 -17.22
CA TYR A 128 -6.35 -24.76 -15.95
C TYR A 128 -7.85 -24.44 -16.00
N PRO A 129 -8.73 -25.34 -15.51
CA PRO A 129 -10.16 -25.07 -15.48
C PRO A 129 -10.44 -23.91 -14.53
N PHE A 130 -11.03 -22.84 -15.05
CA PHE A 130 -11.40 -21.67 -14.27
C PHE A 130 -12.44 -22.06 -13.20
N SER A 131 -12.15 -21.75 -11.93
CA SER A 131 -13.05 -21.99 -10.81
C SER A 131 -13.29 -20.70 -10.04
N LEU A 132 -14.52 -20.17 -10.10
CA LEU A 132 -14.92 -18.98 -9.36
C LEU A 132 -14.72 -19.11 -7.85
N ARG A 133 -14.98 -20.31 -7.31
CA ARG A 133 -14.77 -20.60 -5.89
C ARG A 133 -13.30 -20.48 -5.51
N GLN A 134 -12.40 -20.95 -6.37
CA GLN A 134 -10.96 -20.82 -6.17
C GLN A 134 -10.55 -19.35 -6.25
N LEU A 135 -11.00 -18.61 -7.27
CA LEU A 135 -10.68 -17.19 -7.44
C LEU A 135 -11.09 -16.35 -6.21
N ILE A 136 -12.29 -16.55 -5.68
CA ILE A 136 -12.76 -15.82 -4.48
C ILE A 136 -11.89 -16.15 -3.26
N TRP A 137 -11.48 -17.40 -3.11
CA TRP A 137 -10.58 -17.81 -2.03
C TRP A 137 -9.19 -17.17 -2.17
N GLU A 138 -8.64 -17.13 -3.39
CA GLU A 138 -7.37 -16.47 -3.70
C GLU A 138 -7.42 -14.97 -3.38
N ILE A 139 -8.51 -14.30 -3.77
CA ILE A 139 -8.74 -12.89 -3.46
C ILE A 139 -8.71 -12.66 -1.94
N PHE A 140 -9.49 -13.42 -1.19
CA PHE A 140 -9.61 -13.25 0.26
C PHE A 140 -8.28 -13.49 0.97
N ARG A 141 -7.54 -14.52 0.55
CA ARG A 141 -6.22 -14.80 1.09
C ARG A 141 -5.22 -13.70 0.75
N GLY A 142 -5.19 -13.22 -0.50
CA GLY A 142 -4.34 -12.12 -0.92
C GLY A 142 -4.59 -10.85 -0.10
N ILE A 143 -5.87 -10.53 0.16
CA ILE A 143 -6.26 -9.42 1.04
C ILE A 143 -5.73 -9.63 2.47
N LEU A 144 -5.90 -10.83 3.03
CA LEU A 144 -5.47 -11.14 4.40
C LEU A 144 -3.93 -11.06 4.56
N ILE A 145 -3.19 -11.49 3.54
CA ILE A 145 -1.72 -11.40 3.52
C ILE A 145 -1.25 -9.96 3.35
N ALA A 146 -1.84 -9.20 2.42
CA ALA A 146 -1.55 -7.78 2.25
C ALA A 146 -1.82 -7.00 3.55
N PHE A 147 -2.94 -7.28 4.21
CA PHE A 147 -3.29 -6.67 5.49
C PHE A 147 -2.32 -7.06 6.61
N ARG A 148 -1.93 -8.34 6.70
CA ARG A 148 -0.92 -8.80 7.66
C ARG A 148 0.41 -8.10 7.43
N ASN A 149 0.85 -7.99 6.17
CA ASN A 149 2.10 -7.33 5.81
C ASN A 149 2.05 -5.83 6.14
N MET A 150 0.91 -5.17 5.92
CA MET A 150 0.69 -3.79 6.31
C MET A 150 0.87 -3.59 7.83
N ILE A 151 0.32 -4.49 8.66
CA ILE A 151 0.48 -4.43 10.12
C ILE A 151 1.94 -4.62 10.53
N PHE A 152 2.63 -5.62 9.99
CA PHE A 152 4.03 -5.86 10.34
C PHE A 152 4.93 -4.70 9.89
N GLN A 153 4.75 -4.20 8.67
CA GLN A 153 5.51 -3.05 8.20
C GLN A 153 5.24 -1.83 9.09
N LEU A 154 3.99 -1.60 9.52
CA LEU A 154 3.68 -0.52 10.47
C LEU A 154 4.43 -0.68 11.80
N LEU A 155 4.47 -1.89 12.36
CA LEU A 155 5.22 -2.18 13.58
C LEU A 155 6.72 -1.89 13.40
N PHE A 156 7.31 -2.33 12.29
CA PHE A 156 8.72 -2.02 11.97
C PHE A 156 8.96 -0.53 11.74
N THR A 157 8.01 0.18 11.10
CA THR A 157 8.11 1.62 10.88
C THR A 157 8.09 2.39 12.20
N VAL A 158 7.18 2.05 13.11
CA VAL A 158 7.13 2.65 14.44
C VAL A 158 8.40 2.35 15.24
N PHE A 159 8.87 1.10 15.19
CA PHE A 159 10.11 0.71 15.85
C PHE A 159 11.33 1.50 15.33
N LEU A 160 11.50 1.57 14.00
CA LEU A 160 12.60 2.32 13.37
C LEU A 160 12.49 3.82 13.62
N PHE A 161 11.27 4.37 13.67
CA PHE A 161 11.03 5.76 14.06
C PHE A 161 11.54 6.04 15.48
N VAL A 162 11.24 5.18 16.46
CA VAL A 162 11.77 5.31 17.83
C VAL A 162 13.29 5.15 17.87
N CYS A 163 13.86 4.22 17.09
CA CYS A 163 15.30 4.08 17.00
C CYS A 163 15.99 5.27 16.31
N SER A 164 15.27 6.02 15.47
CA SER A 164 15.85 7.14 14.72
C SER A 164 16.28 8.32 15.59
N PHE A 165 15.79 8.41 16.84
CA PHE A 165 16.24 9.39 17.83
C PHE A 165 17.71 9.21 18.25
N ILE A 166 18.31 8.05 17.96
CA ILE A 166 19.75 7.81 18.13
C ILE A 166 20.46 8.31 16.86
N PRO A 167 21.35 9.33 16.92
CA PRO A 167 21.86 10.03 15.73
C PRO A 167 22.44 9.13 14.62
N VAL A 168 23.19 8.09 14.99
CA VAL A 168 23.79 7.15 14.03
C VAL A 168 22.74 6.23 13.39
N ILE A 169 21.76 5.79 14.16
CA ILE A 169 20.68 4.91 13.67
C ILE A 169 19.67 5.73 12.86
N GLY A 170 19.43 7.00 13.23
CA GLY A 170 18.60 7.94 12.49
C GLY A 170 19.03 8.09 11.03
N LEU A 171 20.34 8.14 10.77
CA LEU A 171 20.91 8.20 9.41
C LEU A 171 20.64 6.93 8.59
N LEU A 172 20.62 5.76 9.24
CA LEU A 172 20.36 4.47 8.59
C LEU A 172 18.86 4.14 8.49
N SER A 173 18.02 4.82 9.28
CA SER A 173 16.59 4.54 9.37
C SER A 173 15.84 4.61 8.01
N PRO A 174 16.11 5.56 7.09
CA PRO A 174 15.44 5.60 5.80
C PRO A 174 15.81 4.41 4.90
N VAL A 175 17.08 3.98 4.94
CA VAL A 175 17.55 2.80 4.20
C VAL A 175 16.91 1.53 4.75
N ALA A 176 16.84 1.39 6.07
CA ALA A 176 16.18 0.26 6.72
C ALA A 176 14.68 0.23 6.39
N LEU A 177 13.98 1.36 6.46
CA LEU A 177 12.57 1.49 6.08
C LEU A 177 12.33 1.10 4.62
N PHE A 178 13.22 1.52 3.72
CA PHE A 178 13.15 1.14 2.31
C PHE A 178 13.29 -0.37 2.15
N LEU A 179 14.27 -1.02 2.78
CA LEU A 179 14.47 -2.47 2.70
C LEU A 179 13.28 -3.25 3.27
N VAL A 180 12.75 -2.83 4.42
CA VAL A 180 11.56 -3.42 5.03
C VAL A 180 10.36 -3.30 4.09
N SER A 181 10.17 -2.13 3.49
CA SER A 181 9.08 -1.90 2.52
C SER A 181 9.27 -2.76 1.27
N ALA A 182 10.46 -2.79 0.68
CA ALA A 182 10.77 -3.62 -0.48
C ALA A 182 10.49 -5.10 -0.22
N TYR A 183 10.84 -5.59 0.97
CA TYR A 183 10.56 -6.96 1.40
C TYR A 183 9.05 -7.24 1.49
N PHE A 184 8.28 -6.40 2.20
CA PHE A 184 6.84 -6.65 2.40
C PHE A 184 6.01 -6.41 1.13
N TYR A 185 6.35 -5.42 0.30
CA TYR A 185 5.72 -5.23 -1.00
C TYR A 185 6.06 -6.37 -1.95
N GLY A 186 7.34 -6.76 -2.04
CA GLY A 186 7.79 -7.88 -2.84
C GLY A 186 7.11 -9.20 -2.44
N PHE A 187 6.99 -9.46 -1.13
CA PHE A 187 6.27 -10.62 -0.60
C PHE A 187 4.83 -10.67 -1.12
N SER A 188 4.12 -9.53 -1.07
CA SER A 188 2.71 -9.46 -1.51
C SER A 188 2.56 -9.82 -2.99
N PHE A 189 3.50 -9.41 -3.86
CA PHE A 189 3.46 -9.77 -5.28
C PHE A 189 3.85 -11.24 -5.54
N VAL A 190 4.83 -11.75 -4.80
CA VAL A 190 5.29 -13.14 -4.94
C VAL A 190 4.25 -14.13 -4.42
N ASP A 191 3.45 -13.78 -3.42
CA ASP A 191 2.42 -14.67 -2.89
C ASP A 191 1.35 -15.04 -3.93
N TYR A 192 0.96 -14.13 -4.84
CA TYR A 192 0.05 -14.45 -5.96
C TYR A 192 0.58 -15.55 -6.89
N ALA A 193 1.91 -15.72 -6.98
CA ALA A 193 2.53 -16.81 -7.75
C ALA A 193 2.71 -18.07 -6.89
N ILE A 194 3.06 -17.93 -5.61
CA ILE A 194 3.23 -19.07 -4.68
C ILE A 194 1.90 -19.76 -4.38
N GLU A 195 0.82 -19.00 -4.31
CA GLU A 195 -0.53 -19.51 -4.04
C GLU A 195 -0.93 -20.62 -5.01
N ARG A 196 -0.44 -20.58 -6.26
CA ARG A 196 -0.67 -21.60 -7.29
C ARG A 196 -0.11 -22.98 -6.91
N LYS A 197 0.89 -23.03 -6.01
CA LYS A 197 1.41 -24.28 -5.42
C LYS A 197 0.54 -24.81 -4.27
N ARG A 198 -0.60 -24.17 -3.96
CA ARG A 198 -1.54 -24.49 -2.86
C ARG A 198 -0.91 -24.50 -1.47
N PHE A 199 0.16 -23.74 -1.25
CA PHE A 199 0.76 -23.62 0.08
C PHE A 199 -0.16 -22.83 1.02
N ASN A 200 -0.22 -23.21 2.30
CA ASN A 200 -0.90 -22.44 3.34
C ASN A 200 -0.08 -21.17 3.69
N VAL A 201 -0.67 -20.16 4.34
CA VAL A 201 -0.04 -18.88 4.69
C VAL A 201 1.29 -19.05 5.43
N LYS A 202 1.37 -20.01 6.37
CA LYS A 202 2.63 -20.36 7.08
C LYS A 202 3.68 -20.98 6.15
N GLN A 203 3.25 -21.75 5.16
CA GLN A 203 4.12 -22.38 4.16
C GLN A 203 4.59 -21.36 3.12
N SER A 204 3.77 -20.38 2.71
CA SER A 204 4.22 -19.24 1.90
C SER A 204 5.33 -18.46 2.58
N VAL A 205 5.16 -18.11 3.87
CA VAL A 205 6.19 -17.41 4.63
C VAL A 205 7.48 -18.23 4.71
N ARG A 206 7.37 -19.52 5.02
CA ARG A 206 8.54 -20.41 5.09
C ARG A 206 9.22 -20.61 3.73
N TYR A 207 8.45 -20.58 2.63
CA TYR A 207 8.98 -20.70 1.29
C TYR A 207 9.69 -19.42 0.84
N VAL A 208 9.10 -18.25 1.08
CA VAL A 208 9.73 -16.96 0.76
C VAL A 208 11.01 -16.81 1.59
N ASN A 209 10.96 -16.98 2.91
CA ASN A 209 12.13 -16.86 3.78
C ASN A 209 13.26 -17.87 3.48
N LYS A 210 12.98 -18.93 2.71
CA LYS A 210 13.96 -19.96 2.34
C LYS A 210 14.57 -19.71 0.95
N ASN A 211 13.91 -18.92 0.09
CA ASN A 211 14.30 -18.71 -1.31
C ASN A 211 14.52 -17.23 -1.66
N VAL A 212 14.27 -16.31 -0.74
CA VAL A 212 14.56 -14.87 -0.77
C VAL A 212 15.49 -14.56 0.39
#